data_AF-A0A2N2ZRB1-F1
#
_entry.id   AF-A0A2N2ZRB1-F1
#
_cell.length_a   1.000
_cell.length_b   1.000
_cell.length_c   1.000
_cell.angle_alpha   90.00
_cell.angle_beta   90.00
_cell.angle_gamma   90.00
#
_symmetry.space_group_name_H-M   'P 1'
#
loop_
_entity.id
_entity.type
_entity.pdbx_description
1 polymer ?
#
loop_
_entity_poly.entity_id
_entity_poly.type
_entity_poly.pdbx_seq_one_letter_code
_entity_poly.pdbx_strand_id
1 'polypeptide(L)'
;MSIIKVKKAKLKDRSLEVNLEETITTTGGGSVTNEIIKKCNTLVHDDLIAAFDHLKIHMVKACDFKKSELIARNTIDDFDLSLLSDYRIKGFSIGGADDNEGVVLIGSREFSSGKVLNIITPFIRYADEVDPYEFAPEMADAINAAVYEVEQYLFADKYAIKQLEIPFDEEGNDENEAA
;
A
#
# COMPACT_ATOMS: atom_id res chain seq x y z
N MET A 1 23.10 12.82 -9.72
CA MET A 1 21.66 12.78 -9.38
C MET A 1 21.41 11.48 -8.63
N SER A 2 20.55 11.50 -7.62
CA SER A 2 20.08 10.30 -6.92
C SER A 2 18.67 9.98 -7.40
N ILE A 3 18.42 8.70 -7.72
CA ILE A 3 17.10 8.17 -8.08
C ILE A 3 16.66 7.28 -6.93
N ILE A 4 15.50 7.56 -6.34
CA ILE A 4 14.90 6.75 -5.29
C ILE A 4 13.77 5.93 -5.89
N LYS A 5 13.73 4.62 -5.59
CA LYS A 5 12.65 3.72 -6.01
C LYS A 5 12.10 2.96 -4.82
N VAL A 6 10.78 2.89 -4.69
CA VAL A 6 10.12 2.03 -3.70
C VAL A 6 10.20 0.57 -4.16
N LYS A 7 10.84 -0.29 -3.36
CA LYS A 7 10.88 -1.74 -3.61
C LYS A 7 9.89 -2.51 -2.77
N LYS A 8 9.59 -2.03 -1.56
CA LYS A 8 8.69 -2.73 -0.64
C LYS A 8 7.97 -1.74 0.24
N ALA A 9 6.69 -1.98 0.47
CA ALA A 9 5.92 -1.26 1.45
C ALA A 9 5.13 -2.24 2.31
N LYS A 10 5.13 -2.03 3.63
CA LYS A 10 4.38 -2.82 4.60
C LYS A 10 3.62 -1.91 5.55
N LEU A 11 2.31 -2.11 5.63
CA LEU A 11 1.43 -1.57 6.65
C LEU A 11 1.52 -2.41 7.92
N LYS A 12 1.78 -1.73 9.03
CA LYS A 12 1.69 -2.26 10.40
C LYS A 12 0.62 -1.43 11.12
N ASP A 13 -0.61 -1.92 11.08
CA ASP A 13 -1.82 -1.23 11.55
C ASP A 13 -2.01 0.12 10.84
N ARG A 14 -1.59 1.22 11.48
CA ARG A 14 -1.61 2.56 10.89
C ARG A 14 -0.23 3.18 10.69
N SER A 15 0.83 2.38 10.79
CA SER A 15 2.20 2.77 10.53
C SER A 15 2.74 2.12 9.26
N LEU A 16 3.75 2.73 8.64
CA LEU A 16 4.30 2.29 7.36
C LEU A 16 5.80 1.98 7.47
N GLU A 17 6.20 0.81 7.00
CA GLU A 17 7.60 0.42 6.82
C GLU A 17 7.88 0.27 5.32
N VAL A 18 8.84 1.04 4.81
CA VAL A 18 9.17 1.09 3.37
C VAL A 18 10.64 0.74 3.17
N ASN A 19 10.91 -0.13 2.20
CA ASN A 19 12.27 -0.35 1.68
C ASN A 19 12.40 0.39 0.35
N LEU A 20 13.39 1.26 0.30
CA LEU A 20 13.74 2.10 -0.83
C LEU A 20 15.10 1.67 -1.36
N GLU A 21 15.28 1.74 -2.67
CA GLU A 21 16.59 1.71 -3.30
C GLU A 21 16.96 3.12 -3.77
N GLU A 22 18.12 3.60 -3.34
CA GLU A 22 18.69 4.85 -3.82
C GLU A 22 19.88 4.56 -4.72
N THR A 23 19.78 4.94 -5.99
CA THR A 23 20.89 4.85 -6.96
C THR A 23 21.54 6.21 -7.14
N ILE A 24 22.82 6.33 -6.80
CA ILE A 24 23.62 7.55 -6.91
C ILE A 24 24.59 7.39 -8.09
N THR A 25 24.48 8.25 -9.10
CA THR A 25 25.47 8.33 -10.18
C THR A 25 26.67 9.16 -9.74
N THR A 26 27.87 8.57 -9.76
CA THR A 26 29.12 9.25 -9.43
C THR A 26 29.71 9.96 -10.66
N THR A 27 30.49 11.02 -10.42
CA THR A 27 31.12 11.83 -11.47
C THR A 27 32.08 11.04 -12.38
N GLY A 28 32.48 9.83 -11.99
CA GLY A 28 33.36 8.94 -12.76
C GLY A 28 32.65 7.87 -13.61
N GLY A 29 31.32 7.93 -13.75
CA GLY A 29 30.54 6.98 -14.57
C GLY A 29 30.13 5.69 -13.88
N GLY A 30 30.49 5.48 -12.61
CA GLY A 30 29.97 4.39 -11.78
C GLY A 30 28.67 4.76 -11.07
N SER A 31 27.83 3.76 -10.77
CA SER A 31 26.64 3.91 -9.93
C SER A 31 26.79 3.14 -8.62
N VAL A 32 26.37 3.74 -7.50
CA VAL A 32 26.23 3.06 -6.21
C VAL A 32 24.75 2.91 -5.90
N THR A 33 24.32 1.72 -5.50
CA THR A 33 22.93 1.47 -5.07
C THR A 33 22.92 1.17 -3.57
N ASN A 34 22.14 1.94 -2.82
CA ASN A 34 21.94 1.78 -1.38
C ASN A 34 20.53 1.25 -1.11
N GLU A 35 20.41 0.30 -0.18
CA GLU A 35 19.12 -0.13 0.36
C GLU A 35 18.82 0.67 1.64
N ILE A 36 17.68 1.34 1.68
CA ILE A 36 17.24 2.19 2.80
C ILE A 36 15.94 1.63 3.35
N ILE A 37 15.93 1.26 4.63
CA ILE A 37 14.72 0.83 5.33
C ILE A 37 14.23 1.99 6.18
N LYS A 38 13.07 2.56 5.84
CA LYS A 38 12.43 3.66 6.56
C LYS A 38 11.22 3.16 7.32
N LYS A 39 11.28 3.20 8.65
CA LYS A 39 10.16 2.89 9.56
C LYS A 39 9.50 4.20 9.97
N CYS A 40 8.24 4.39 9.58
CA CYS A 40 7.48 5.60 9.84
C CYS A 40 6.40 5.31 10.88
N ASN A 41 6.39 6.08 11.97
CA ASN A 41 5.41 5.95 13.05
C ASN A 41 4.23 6.94 12.92
N THR A 42 4.23 7.78 11.89
CA THR A 42 3.13 8.68 11.55
C THR A 42 1.92 7.88 11.08
N LEU A 43 0.72 8.45 11.26
CA LEU A 43 -0.52 7.80 10.84
C LEU A 43 -0.64 7.85 9.32
N VAL A 44 -0.83 6.69 8.70
CA VAL A 44 -1.15 6.62 7.28
C VAL A 44 -2.50 7.28 6.98
N HIS A 45 -2.54 8.00 5.86
CA HIS A 45 -3.76 8.59 5.31
C HIS A 45 -4.69 7.50 4.76
N ASP A 46 -5.99 7.75 4.75
CA ASP A 46 -6.99 6.76 4.33
C ASP A 46 -6.87 6.42 2.83
N ASP A 47 -6.36 7.35 2.00
CA ASP A 47 -6.04 7.10 0.58
C ASP A 47 -5.00 5.98 0.40
N LEU A 48 -3.96 5.94 1.25
CA LEU A 48 -2.97 4.88 1.20
C LEU A 48 -3.58 3.54 1.59
N ILE A 49 -4.50 3.54 2.55
CA ILE A 49 -5.24 2.34 2.95
C ILE A 49 -6.12 1.87 1.79
N ALA A 50 -6.84 2.78 1.12
CA ALA A 50 -7.69 2.48 -0.02
C ALA A 50 -6.89 1.89 -1.20
N ALA A 51 -5.73 2.48 -1.51
CA ALA A 51 -4.82 1.98 -2.54
C ALA A 51 -4.34 0.54 -2.24
N PHE A 52 -4.03 0.23 -0.98
CA PHE A 52 -3.69 -1.13 -0.58
C PHE A 52 -4.90 -2.07 -0.62
N ASP A 53 -6.10 -1.56 -0.34
CA ASP A 53 -7.34 -2.34 -0.37
C ASP A 53 -7.66 -2.85 -1.78
N HIS A 54 -7.36 -2.06 -2.82
CA HIS A 54 -7.55 -2.44 -4.22
C HIS A 54 -6.68 -3.67 -4.61
N LEU A 55 -5.52 -3.85 -3.97
CA LEU A 55 -4.65 -5.01 -4.21
C LEU A 55 -5.25 -6.34 -3.70
N LYS A 56 -6.31 -6.32 -2.89
CA LYS A 56 -6.98 -7.54 -2.40
C LYS A 56 -7.48 -8.43 -3.52
N ILE A 57 -8.05 -7.82 -4.57
CA ILE A 57 -8.63 -8.55 -5.70
C ILE A 57 -7.56 -9.40 -6.36
N HIS A 58 -6.38 -8.79 -6.58
CA HIS A 58 -5.24 -9.48 -7.17
C HIS A 58 -4.69 -10.59 -6.29
N MET A 59 -4.59 -10.39 -4.98
CA MET A 59 -4.19 -11.45 -4.05
C MET A 59 -5.15 -12.64 -4.09
N VAL A 60 -6.46 -12.37 -4.13
CA VAL A 60 -7.48 -13.42 -4.15
C VAL A 60 -7.48 -14.20 -5.46
N LYS A 61 -7.28 -13.50 -6.58
CA LYS A 61 -7.14 -14.12 -7.90
C LYS A 61 -5.85 -14.92 -8.05
N ALA A 62 -4.70 -14.33 -7.72
CA ALA A 62 -3.39 -14.95 -7.91
C ALA A 62 -3.16 -16.20 -7.03
N CYS A 63 -3.88 -16.33 -5.92
CA CYS A 63 -3.83 -17.51 -5.06
C CYS A 63 -4.99 -18.50 -5.29
N ASP A 64 -5.84 -18.29 -6.30
CA ASP A 64 -7.01 -19.12 -6.59
C ASP A 64 -7.87 -19.44 -5.35
N PHE A 65 -8.07 -18.46 -4.46
CA PHE A 65 -8.95 -18.68 -3.32
C PHE A 65 -10.40 -18.82 -3.77
N LYS A 66 -11.25 -19.50 -2.98
CA LYS A 66 -12.66 -19.71 -3.32
C LYS A 66 -13.43 -18.45 -3.78
N LYS A 67 -13.10 -17.27 -3.24
CA LYS A 67 -13.75 -16.01 -3.64
C LYS A 67 -13.25 -15.44 -4.97
N SER A 68 -12.22 -16.03 -5.57
CA SER A 68 -11.71 -15.70 -6.91
C SER A 68 -12.80 -15.90 -7.97
N GLU A 69 -13.71 -16.85 -7.77
CA GLU A 69 -14.85 -17.14 -8.66
C GLU A 69 -15.83 -15.96 -8.77
N LEU A 70 -15.86 -15.07 -7.78
CA LEU A 70 -16.74 -13.89 -7.78
C LEU A 70 -16.20 -12.75 -8.67
N ILE A 71 -14.91 -12.78 -8.97
CA ILE A 71 -14.21 -11.73 -9.69
C ILE A 71 -14.16 -12.14 -11.16
N ALA A 72 -14.84 -11.40 -12.03
CA ALA A 72 -14.78 -11.58 -13.48
C ALA A 72 -14.00 -10.43 -14.13
N ARG A 73 -13.53 -10.65 -15.35
CA ARG A 73 -12.70 -9.66 -16.08
C ARG A 73 -13.39 -8.32 -16.30
N ASN A 74 -14.67 -8.34 -16.57
CA ASN A 74 -15.49 -7.15 -16.78
C ASN A 74 -15.93 -6.47 -15.48
N THR A 75 -15.58 -7.02 -14.32
CA THR A 75 -16.01 -6.49 -13.01
C THR A 75 -14.83 -6.09 -12.15
N ILE A 76 -13.58 -6.17 -12.61
CA ILE A 76 -12.41 -5.98 -11.75
C ILE A 76 -12.31 -4.55 -11.23
N ASP A 77 -12.55 -3.56 -12.10
CA ASP A 77 -12.45 -2.15 -11.75
C ASP A 77 -13.58 -1.69 -10.82
N ASP A 78 -14.78 -2.23 -11.02
CA ASP A 78 -15.99 -1.89 -10.26
C ASP A 78 -16.33 -2.95 -9.19
N PHE A 79 -15.39 -3.82 -8.84
CA PHE A 79 -15.65 -4.93 -7.93
C PHE A 79 -15.95 -4.41 -6.52
N ASP A 80 -17.03 -4.91 -5.90
CA ASP A 80 -17.34 -4.59 -4.51
C ASP A 80 -16.34 -5.26 -3.54
N LEU A 81 -15.33 -4.49 -3.13
CA LEU A 81 -14.30 -4.91 -2.18
C LEU A 81 -14.85 -5.35 -0.82
N SER A 82 -16.07 -4.96 -0.45
CA SER A 82 -16.69 -5.40 0.81
C SER A 82 -16.90 -6.92 0.87
N LEU A 83 -17.04 -7.56 -0.30
CA LEU A 83 -17.12 -9.01 -0.44
C LEU A 83 -15.82 -9.73 -0.03
N LEU A 84 -14.70 -8.99 0.00
CA LEU A 84 -13.38 -9.46 0.43
C LEU A 84 -12.96 -8.86 1.78
N SER A 85 -13.93 -8.45 2.61
CA SER A 85 -13.69 -7.88 3.95
C SER A 85 -12.93 -8.80 4.91
N ASP A 86 -12.97 -10.12 4.70
CA ASP A 86 -12.17 -11.11 5.44
C ASP A 86 -10.69 -11.12 5.03
N TYR A 87 -10.33 -10.47 3.92
CA TYR A 87 -8.96 -10.32 3.45
C TYR A 87 -8.42 -8.92 3.76
N ARG A 88 -7.14 -8.85 4.11
CA ARG A 88 -6.41 -7.59 4.31
C ARG A 88 -5.04 -7.66 3.65
N ILE A 89 -4.68 -6.60 2.95
CA ILE A 89 -3.33 -6.41 2.42
C ILE A 89 -2.48 -5.75 3.51
N LYS A 90 -1.33 -6.37 3.78
CA LYS A 90 -0.31 -5.87 4.70
C LYS A 90 0.85 -5.23 3.96
N GLY A 91 1.02 -5.47 2.67
CA GLY A 91 2.15 -4.94 1.92
C GLY A 91 2.33 -5.56 0.56
N PHE A 92 3.29 -5.03 -0.16
CA PHE A 92 3.75 -5.56 -1.43
C PHE A 92 5.28 -5.47 -1.52
N SER A 93 5.87 -6.29 -2.37
CA SER A 93 7.30 -6.33 -2.65
C SER A 93 7.48 -6.42 -4.16
N ILE A 94 8.01 -5.35 -4.76
CA ILE A 94 8.37 -5.29 -6.17
C ILE A 94 9.75 -5.91 -6.32
N GLY A 95 9.87 -6.83 -7.28
CA GLY A 95 11.11 -7.54 -7.58
C GLY A 95 11.30 -7.70 -9.08
N GLY A 96 12.45 -8.26 -9.46
CA GLY A 96 12.82 -8.41 -10.85
C GLY A 96 13.40 -7.13 -11.46
N ALA A 97 13.74 -7.24 -12.74
CA ALA A 97 14.27 -6.17 -13.58
C ALA A 97 13.81 -6.40 -15.02
N ASP A 98 13.61 -5.30 -15.75
CA ASP A 98 13.20 -5.29 -17.16
C ASP A 98 11.97 -6.19 -17.39
N ASP A 99 12.04 -7.13 -18.33
CA ASP A 99 10.95 -8.03 -18.69
C ASP A 99 10.59 -9.07 -17.60
N ASN A 100 11.37 -9.13 -16.51
CA ASN A 100 11.10 -10.02 -15.37
C ASN A 100 10.57 -9.25 -14.15
N GLU A 101 10.21 -7.97 -14.31
CA GLU A 101 9.61 -7.21 -13.22
C GLU A 101 8.26 -7.79 -12.80
N GLY A 102 8.04 -7.81 -11.48
CA GLY A 102 6.84 -8.37 -10.89
C GLY A 102 6.71 -8.00 -9.43
N VAL A 103 5.70 -8.59 -8.80
CA VAL A 103 5.30 -8.26 -7.44
C VAL A 103 4.92 -9.49 -6.63
N VAL A 104 5.22 -9.44 -5.33
CA VAL A 104 4.65 -10.31 -4.31
C VAL A 104 3.74 -9.48 -3.42
N LEU A 105 2.49 -9.90 -3.25
CA LEU A 105 1.57 -9.31 -2.29
C LEU A 105 1.68 -10.06 -0.96
N ILE A 106 1.63 -9.31 0.13
CA ILE A 106 1.68 -9.80 1.50
C ILE A 106 0.39 -9.38 2.17
N GLY A 107 -0.36 -10.35 2.68
CA GLY A 107 -1.66 -10.10 3.28
C GLY A 107 -2.01 -11.10 4.37
N SER A 108 -3.26 -11.06 4.77
CA SER A 108 -3.84 -12.05 5.67
C SER A 108 -5.33 -12.19 5.43
N ARG A 109 -5.86 -13.33 5.83
CA ARG A 109 -7.28 -13.61 5.91
C ARG A 109 -7.68 -13.90 7.34
N GLU A 110 -8.74 -13.27 7.81
CA GLU A 110 -9.34 -13.53 9.11
C GLU A 110 -10.59 -14.40 8.95
N PHE A 111 -10.65 -15.52 9.67
CA PHE A 111 -11.83 -16.38 9.66
C PHE A 111 -12.79 -15.98 10.77
N SER A 112 -14.08 -16.30 10.61
CA SER A 112 -15.10 -16.12 11.65
C SER A 112 -14.78 -16.82 12.98
N SER A 113 -13.88 -17.80 12.97
CA SER A 113 -13.34 -18.46 14.17
C SER A 113 -12.30 -17.64 14.94
N GLY A 114 -11.95 -16.43 14.48
CA GLY A 114 -10.87 -15.60 15.03
C GLY A 114 -9.46 -16.04 14.64
N LYS A 115 -9.33 -17.10 13.84
CA LYS A 115 -8.03 -17.55 13.30
C LYS A 115 -7.59 -16.61 12.17
N VAL A 116 -6.29 -16.33 12.11
CA VAL A 116 -5.69 -15.52 11.05
C VAL A 116 -4.75 -16.39 10.21
N LEU A 117 -4.98 -16.43 8.91
CA LEU A 117 -4.07 -17.02 7.92
C LEU A 117 -3.24 -15.90 7.30
N ASN A 118 -1.91 -15.96 7.43
CA ASN A 118 -1.03 -15.06 6.69
C ASN A 118 -0.83 -15.59 5.28
N ILE A 119 -0.90 -14.69 4.30
CA ILE A 119 -0.84 -14.99 2.87
C ILE A 119 0.34 -14.25 2.27
N ILE A 120 1.14 -14.98 1.49
CA ILE A 120 2.18 -14.43 0.62
C ILE A 120 1.88 -15.01 -0.75
N THR A 121 1.62 -14.16 -1.74
CA THR A 121 1.32 -14.63 -3.09
C THR A 121 2.57 -15.23 -3.73
N PRO A 122 2.43 -16.07 -4.76
CA PRO A 122 3.53 -16.31 -5.69
C PRO A 122 4.04 -14.98 -6.27
N PHE A 123 5.25 -15.01 -6.82
CA PHE A 123 5.78 -13.87 -7.57
C PHE A 123 5.02 -13.75 -8.90
N ILE A 124 4.30 -12.65 -9.07
CA ILE A 124 3.48 -12.40 -10.26
C ILE A 124 4.25 -11.42 -11.15
N ARG A 125 4.66 -11.87 -12.34
CA ARG A 125 5.31 -11.01 -13.32
C ARG A 125 4.28 -10.16 -14.05
N TYR A 126 4.64 -8.93 -14.37
CA TYR A 126 3.77 -8.04 -15.17
C TYR A 126 3.71 -8.47 -16.64
N ALA A 127 4.82 -9.00 -17.15
CA ALA A 127 4.92 -9.61 -18.46
C ALA A 127 5.42 -11.05 -18.28
N ASP A 128 4.54 -12.03 -18.46
CA ASP A 128 4.87 -13.45 -18.42
C ASP A 128 4.38 -14.14 -19.69
N GLU A 129 5.30 -14.71 -20.47
CA GLU A 129 4.96 -15.45 -21.68
C GLU A 129 4.55 -16.90 -21.38
N VAL A 130 4.92 -17.43 -20.21
CA VAL A 130 4.75 -18.84 -19.84
C VAL A 130 3.47 -19.04 -19.02
N ASP A 131 3.20 -18.15 -18.06
CA ASP A 131 2.02 -18.19 -17.21
C ASP A 131 1.47 -16.76 -17.01
N PRO A 132 0.81 -16.19 -18.02
CA PRO A 132 0.32 -14.82 -17.97
C PRO A 132 -0.78 -14.67 -16.92
N TYR A 133 -0.55 -13.76 -15.98
CA TYR A 133 -1.60 -13.33 -15.07
C TYR A 133 -2.61 -12.45 -15.82
N GLU A 134 -3.86 -12.90 -15.87
CA GLU A 134 -4.93 -12.27 -16.68
C GLU A 134 -5.12 -10.77 -16.40
N PHE A 135 -4.91 -10.37 -15.14
CA PHE A 135 -5.09 -9.00 -14.64
C PHE A 135 -3.77 -8.29 -14.36
N ALA A 136 -2.71 -8.67 -15.06
CA ALA A 136 -1.39 -8.06 -14.88
C ALA A 136 -1.39 -6.54 -15.12
N PRO A 137 -2.08 -5.98 -16.13
CA PRO A 137 -2.16 -4.54 -16.32
C PRO A 137 -2.83 -3.81 -15.15
N GLU A 138 -4.00 -4.28 -14.72
CA GLU A 138 -4.78 -3.70 -13.63
C GLU A 138 -4.01 -3.80 -12.30
N MET A 139 -3.27 -4.90 -12.11
CA MET A 139 -2.39 -5.07 -10.95
C MET A 139 -1.22 -4.08 -10.98
N ALA A 140 -0.61 -3.87 -12.13
CA ALA A 140 0.49 -2.91 -12.28
C ALA A 140 -0.01 -1.49 -11.96
N ASP A 141 -1.20 -1.12 -12.45
CA ASP A 141 -1.82 0.19 -12.15
C ASP A 141 -2.14 0.34 -10.66
N ALA A 142 -2.71 -0.69 -10.03
CA ALA A 142 -2.98 -0.69 -8.58
C ALA A 142 -1.69 -0.60 -7.75
N ILE A 143 -0.61 -1.28 -8.15
CA ILE A 143 0.70 -1.16 -7.50
C ILE A 143 1.29 0.23 -7.70
N ASN A 144 1.22 0.80 -8.91
CA ASN A 144 1.70 2.16 -9.18
C ASN A 144 0.94 3.19 -8.34
N ALA A 145 -0.38 3.05 -8.19
CA ALA A 145 -1.18 3.89 -7.31
C ALA A 145 -0.74 3.76 -5.84
N ALA A 146 -0.48 2.53 -5.37
CA ALA A 146 0.00 2.30 -4.01
C ALA A 146 1.42 2.87 -3.80
N VAL A 147 2.32 2.73 -4.76
CA VAL A 147 3.66 3.34 -4.74
C VAL A 147 3.56 4.86 -4.70
N TYR A 148 2.71 5.45 -5.54
CA TYR A 148 2.49 6.90 -5.55
C TYR A 148 2.04 7.41 -4.18
N GLU A 149 1.05 6.76 -3.54
CA GLU A 149 0.60 7.15 -2.20
C GLU A 149 1.68 6.97 -1.13
N VAL A 150 2.53 5.93 -1.26
CA VAL A 150 3.71 5.77 -0.38
C VAL A 150 4.69 6.93 -0.57
N GLU A 151 4.95 7.34 -1.81
CA GLU A 151 5.83 8.48 -2.09
C GLU A 151 5.24 9.80 -1.57
N GLN A 152 3.93 10.02 -1.72
CA GLN A 152 3.26 11.19 -1.14
C GLN A 152 3.38 11.21 0.39
N TYR A 153 3.21 10.05 1.03
CA TYR A 153 3.38 9.93 2.48
C TYR A 153 4.84 10.19 2.91
N LEU A 154 5.82 9.76 2.12
CA LEU A 154 7.24 9.85 2.47
C LEU A 154 7.89 11.21 2.19
N PHE A 155 7.46 11.89 1.12
CA PHE A 155 8.14 13.07 0.57
C PHE A 155 7.25 14.31 0.48
N ALA A 156 5.92 14.15 0.50
CA ALA A 156 4.97 15.26 0.41
C ALA A 156 4.17 15.46 1.71
N ASP A 157 4.62 14.85 2.81
CA ASP A 157 4.01 14.97 4.15
C ASP A 157 2.50 14.66 4.19
N LYS A 158 2.01 13.81 3.28
CA LYS A 158 0.60 13.34 3.24
C LYS A 158 0.34 12.27 4.30
N TYR A 159 0.44 12.63 5.57
CA TYR A 159 0.08 11.79 6.71
C TYR A 159 -1.17 12.33 7.41
N ALA A 160 -1.95 11.45 8.03
CA ALA A 160 -3.12 11.86 8.79
C ALA A 160 -2.69 12.67 10.02
N ILE A 161 -3.17 13.90 10.13
CA ILE A 161 -2.97 14.74 11.31
C ILE A 161 -3.90 14.20 12.41
N LYS A 162 -3.37 13.82 13.57
CA LYS A 162 -4.22 13.60 14.75
C LYS A 162 -4.87 14.93 15.08
N GLN A 163 -6.18 15.02 14.95
CA GLN A 163 -6.91 16.18 15.46
C GLN A 163 -6.68 16.26 16.97
N LEU A 164 -5.87 17.23 17.38
CA LEU A 164 -5.76 17.60 18.79
C LEU A 164 -7.10 18.24 19.17
N GLU A 165 -7.63 17.87 20.33
CA GLU A 165 -8.83 18.51 20.89
C GLU A 165 -8.64 20.02 20.86
N ILE A 166 -9.62 20.74 20.30
CA ILE A 166 -9.63 22.20 20.36
C ILE A 166 -9.84 22.54 21.84
N PRO A 167 -8.90 23.19 22.54
CA PRO A 167 -9.19 23.75 23.85
C PRO A 167 -10.20 24.87 23.60
N PHE A 168 -11.47 24.61 23.88
CA PHE A 168 -12.45 25.66 24.04
C PHE A 168 -12.12 26.33 25.38
N ASP A 169 -11.31 27.38 25.33
CA ASP A 169 -11.21 28.29 26.47
C ASP A 169 -12.58 28.94 26.65
N GLU A 170 -13.22 28.68 27.80
CA GLU A 170 -14.41 29.38 28.28
C GLU A 170 -14.04 30.84 28.58
N GLU A 171 -13.95 31.68 27.55
CA GLU A 171 -13.83 33.12 27.73
C GLU A 171 -15.21 33.78 27.88
N GLY A 172 -15.50 34.17 29.12
CA GLY A 172 -16.04 35.50 29.42
C GLY A 172 -17.57 35.66 29.42
N ASN A 173 -18.19 35.43 30.57
CA ASN A 173 -19.38 36.19 30.93
C ASN A 173 -19.22 36.78 32.35
N ASP A 174 -18.24 37.67 32.47
CA ASP A 174 -18.26 38.70 33.51
C ASP A 174 -18.63 40.04 32.86
N GLU A 175 -19.36 40.85 33.64
CA GLU A 175 -19.84 42.22 33.40
C GLU A 175 -21.27 42.37 32.84
N ASN A 176 -22.24 42.52 33.76
CA ASN A 176 -22.61 43.90 34.10
C ASN A 176 -23.15 44.06 35.54
N GLU A 177 -22.70 45.16 36.13
CA GLU A 177 -22.87 45.67 37.48
C GLU A 177 -24.31 46.07 37.85
N ALA A 178 -24.48 46.14 39.17
CA ALA A 178 -25.49 46.84 39.96
C ALA A 178 -26.16 48.08 39.31
N ALA A 179 -27.50 48.12 39.39
CA ALA A 179 -28.31 49.24 39.91
C ALA A 179 -29.78 48.80 40.07
#